data_AF-A0A972G049-F1
#
_entry.id   AF-A0A972G049-F1
#
_cell.length_a   1.000
_cell.length_b   1.000
_cell.length_c   1.000
_cell.angle_alpha   90.00
_cell.angle_beta   90.00
_cell.angle_gamma   90.00
#
_symmetry.space_group_name_H-M   'P 1'
#
loop_
_entity.id
_entity.type
_entity.pdbx_description
1 polymer ?
#
loop_
_entity_poly.entity_id
_entity_poly.type
_entity_poly.pdbx_seq_one_letter_code
_entity_poly.pdbx_strand_id
1 'polypeptide(L)'
;MAVDRTQTGVRLYTPLLKTLKGLAEYLDMTLSDLLEGIILHGLENKQAFTDEQLEVIGRIKGIYGCDWVATDSHMHPDQEGKDDKS
;
A
#
# COMPACT_ATOMS: atom_id res chain seq x y z
N MET A 1 4.19 -6.77 25.91
CA MET A 1 5.07 -5.57 25.96
C MET A 1 4.52 -4.56 24.99
N ALA A 2 4.48 -3.27 25.35
CA ALA A 2 4.12 -2.22 24.40
C ALA A 2 5.27 -2.02 23.40
N VAL A 3 4.93 -1.77 22.14
CA VAL A 3 5.89 -1.46 21.07
C VAL A 3 5.83 0.05 20.82
N ASP A 4 6.98 0.70 20.72
CA ASP A 4 7.06 2.11 20.34
C ASP A 4 6.66 2.28 18.87
N ARG A 5 5.65 3.12 18.63
CA ARG A 5 5.16 3.43 17.28
C ARG A 5 5.34 4.92 16.99
N THR A 6 5.80 5.24 15.79
CA THR A 6 5.95 6.62 15.32
C THR A 6 5.03 6.86 14.13
N GLN A 7 4.23 7.91 14.19
CA GLN A 7 3.35 8.28 13.07
C GLN A 7 4.16 8.98 11.98
N THR A 8 3.99 8.56 10.73
CA THR A 8 4.65 9.15 9.57
C THR A 8 3.65 9.86 8.65
N GLY A 9 4.13 10.86 7.91
CA GLY A 9 3.36 11.63 6.92
C GLY A 9 3.75 11.27 5.48
N VAL A 10 3.81 9.99 5.15
CA VAL A 10 4.22 9.53 3.81
C VAL A 10 3.15 9.80 2.76
N ARG A 11 3.56 10.26 1.57
CA ARG A 11 2.70 10.37 0.38
C ARG A 11 2.79 9.08 -0.43
N LEU A 12 1.65 8.52 -0.80
CA LEU A 12 1.55 7.29 -1.59
C LEU A 12 0.66 7.51 -2.81
N TYR A 13 0.92 6.74 -3.87
CA TYR A 13 0.03 6.66 -5.02
C TYR A 13 -1.40 6.29 -4.55
N THR A 14 -2.38 7.10 -4.91
CA THR A 14 -3.73 7.03 -4.33
C THR A 14 -4.42 5.68 -4.58
N PRO A 15 -4.44 5.11 -5.81
CA PRO A 15 -4.97 3.78 -6.06
C PRO A 15 -4.27 2.66 -5.29
N LEU A 16 -2.96 2.76 -5.07
CA LEU A 16 -2.22 1.81 -4.22
C LEU A 16 -2.70 1.90 -2.77
N LEU A 17 -2.81 3.11 -2.20
CA LEU A 17 -3.30 3.29 -0.83
C LEU A 17 -4.72 2.75 -0.66
N LYS A 18 -5.62 2.97 -1.64
CA LYS A 18 -6.98 2.41 -1.61
C LYS A 18 -6.97 0.88 -1.68
N THR A 19 -6.09 0.32 -2.52
CA THR A 19 -5.90 -1.13 -2.62
C THR A 19 -5.44 -1.72 -1.29
N LEU A 20 -4.43 -1.12 -0.66
CA LEU A 20 -3.90 -1.57 0.63
C LEU A 20 -4.96 -1.47 1.75
N LYS A 21 -5.75 -0.39 1.78
CA LYS A 21 -6.86 -0.25 2.73
C LYS A 21 -7.94 -1.32 2.51
N GLY A 22 -8.31 -1.59 1.26
CA GLY A 22 -9.28 -2.64 0.94
C GLY A 22 -8.77 -4.04 1.31
N LEU A 23 -7.48 -4.30 1.12
CA LEU A 23 -6.87 -5.57 1.51
C LEU A 23 -6.80 -5.73 3.03
N ALA A 24 -6.45 -4.66 3.75
CA ALA A 24 -6.42 -4.67 5.21
C ALA A 24 -7.80 -5.00 5.80
N GLU A 25 -8.86 -4.40 5.26
CA GLU A 25 -10.25 -4.73 5.62
C GLU A 25 -10.59 -6.19 5.32
N TYR A 26 -10.22 -6.70 4.13
CA TYR A 26 -10.47 -8.10 3.76
C TYR A 26 -9.79 -9.10 4.70
N LEU A 27 -8.59 -8.77 5.18
CA LEU A 27 -7.80 -9.61 6.07
C LEU A 27 -8.08 -9.36 7.56
N ASP A 28 -9.06 -8.51 7.89
CA ASP A 28 -9.41 -8.13 9.26
C ASP A 28 -8.19 -7.64 10.09
N MET A 29 -7.39 -6.75 9.49
CA MET A 29 -6.19 -6.19 10.11
C MET A 29 -6.04 -4.69 9.88
N THR A 30 -5.21 -4.03 10.69
CA THR A 30 -4.93 -2.62 10.50
C THR A 30 -4.04 -2.38 9.27
N LEU A 31 -4.17 -1.19 8.66
CA LEU A 31 -3.26 -0.79 7.57
C LEU A 31 -1.79 -0.80 8.04
N SER A 32 -1.52 -0.42 9.29
CA SER A 32 -0.16 -0.41 9.84
C SER A 32 0.41 -1.82 9.93
N ASP A 33 -0.37 -2.80 10.43
CA ASP A 33 0.10 -4.19 10.55
C ASP A 33 0.33 -4.81 9.17
N LEU A 34 -0.55 -4.53 8.19
CA LEU A 34 -0.36 -4.95 6.81
C LEU A 34 0.93 -4.37 6.21
N LEU A 35 1.14 -3.06 6.37
CA LEU A 35 2.33 -2.39 5.85
C LEU A 35 3.62 -2.91 6.49
N GLU A 36 3.64 -3.05 7.82
CA GLU A 36 4.79 -3.62 8.53
C GLU A 36 5.08 -5.03 8.04
N GLY A 37 4.05 -5.87 7.87
CA GLY A 37 4.18 -7.22 7.33
C GLY A 37 4.80 -7.25 5.93
N ILE A 38 4.29 -6.45 5.00
CA ILE A 38 4.81 -6.37 3.62
C ILE A 38 6.26 -5.89 3.62
N ILE A 39 6.56 -4.83 4.38
CA ILE A 39 7.90 -4.24 4.44
C ILE A 39 8.90 -5.24 5.03
N LEU A 40 8.57 -5.92 6.12
CA LEU A 40 9.44 -6.93 6.73
C LEU A 40 9.74 -8.08 5.75
N HIS A 41 8.73 -8.61 5.06
CA HIS A 41 8.97 -9.63 4.03
C HIS A 41 9.86 -9.10 2.90
N GLY A 42 9.64 -7.86 2.44
CA GLY A 42 10.50 -7.22 1.44
C GLY A 42 11.94 -7.05 1.89
N LEU A 43 12.18 -6.63 3.13
CA LEU A 43 13.51 -6.50 3.73
C LEU A 43 14.20 -7.87 3.90
N GLU A 44 13.44 -8.93 4.15
CA GLU A 44 13.95 -10.30 4.24
C GLU A 44 14.05 -11.01 2.87
N ASN A 45 13.69 -10.33 1.77
CA ASN A 45 13.60 -10.88 0.42
C ASN A 45 12.71 -12.14 0.33
N LYS A 46 11.58 -12.13 1.05
CA LYS A 46 10.55 -13.18 1.09
C LYS A 46 9.27 -12.72 0.41
N GLN A 47 8.43 -13.68 0.04
CA GLN A 47 7.09 -13.42 -0.48
C GLN A 47 6.16 -12.98 0.66
N ALA A 48 5.46 -11.86 0.49
CA ALA A 48 4.56 -11.29 1.50
C ALA A 48 3.14 -11.87 1.47
N PHE A 49 2.73 -12.48 0.35
CA PHE A 49 1.37 -12.92 0.11
C PHE A 49 1.34 -14.35 -0.42
N THR A 50 0.26 -15.07 -0.11
CA THR A 50 -0.06 -16.37 -0.73
C THR A 50 -0.73 -16.17 -2.10
N ASP A 51 -0.83 -17.24 -2.88
CA ASP A 51 -1.50 -17.20 -4.19
C ASP A 51 -2.97 -16.76 -4.08
N GLU A 52 -3.70 -17.26 -3.06
CA GLU A 52 -5.08 -16.84 -2.78
C GLU A 52 -5.18 -15.34 -2.46
N GLN A 53 -4.24 -14.82 -1.68
CA GLN A 53 -4.19 -13.38 -1.37
C GLN A 53 -3.86 -12.56 -2.62
N LEU A 54 -3.00 -13.04 -3.51
CA LEU A 54 -2.69 -12.38 -4.77
C LEU A 54 -3.92 -12.27 -5.69
N GLU A 55 -4.78 -13.29 -5.73
CA GLU A 55 -6.06 -13.22 -6.47
C GLU A 55 -6.97 -12.11 -5.92
N VAL A 56 -7.10 -12.03 -4.59
CA VAL A 56 -7.88 -10.98 -3.91
C VAL A 56 -7.29 -9.60 -4.22
N ILE A 57 -5.97 -9.45 -4.12
CA ILE A 57 -5.26 -8.22 -4.47
C ILE A 57 -5.58 -7.81 -5.90
N GLY A 58 -5.54 -8.74 -6.86
CA GLY A 58 -5.86 -8.46 -8.26
C GLY A 58 -7.28 -7.88 -8.43
N ARG A 59 -8.27 -8.46 -7.74
CA ARG A 59 -9.66 -7.96 -7.76
C ARG A 59 -9.76 -6.55 -7.17
N ILE A 60 -9.13 -6.31 -6.02
CA ILE A 60 -9.16 -5.00 -5.35
C ILE A 60 -8.44 -3.94 -6.21
N LYS A 61 -7.28 -4.28 -6.79
CA LYS A 61 -6.57 -3.41 -7.73
C LYS A 61 -7.47 -3.01 -8.91
N GLY A 62 -8.23 -3.95 -9.45
CA GLY A 62 -9.19 -3.70 -10.53
C GLY A 62 -10.30 -2.72 -10.15
N ILE A 63 -10.81 -2.78 -8.92
CA ILE A 63 -11.83 -1.84 -8.41
C ILE A 63 -11.28 -0.41 -8.36
N TYR A 64 -10.02 -0.25 -7.96
CA TYR A 64 -9.42 1.07 -7.74
C TYR A 64 -8.58 1.59 -8.91
N GLY A 65 -8.45 0.83 -10.00
CA GLY A 65 -7.59 1.19 -11.14
C GLY A 65 -6.12 1.32 -10.74
N CYS A 66 -5.63 0.42 -9.89
CA CYS A 66 -4.24 0.43 -9.45
C CYS A 66 -3.35 -0.32 -10.46
N ASP A 67 -2.84 0.38 -11.46
CA ASP A 67 -2.08 -0.24 -12.55
C ASP A 67 -0.56 -0.26 -12.31
N TRP A 68 -0.07 0.51 -11.33
CA TRP A 68 1.36 0.60 -11.05
C TRP A 68 1.95 -0.73 -10.57
N VAL A 69 3.17 -0.99 -11.02
CA VAL A 69 4.05 -2.08 -10.60
C VAL A 69 5.28 -1.53 -9.88
N ALA A 70 6.11 -2.42 -9.31
CA ALA A 70 7.25 -2.03 -8.49
C ALA A 70 8.22 -1.06 -9.20
N THR A 71 8.38 -1.19 -10.51
CA THR A 71 9.26 -0.32 -11.32
C THR A 71 8.75 1.12 -11.43
N ASP A 72 7.45 1.37 -11.24
CA ASP A 72 6.85 2.70 -11.39
C ASP A 72 7.04 3.57 -10.13
N SER A 73 7.41 2.96 -9.00
CA SER A 73 7.56 3.60 -7.68
C SER A 73 8.53 4.80 -7.67
N HIS A 74 9.46 4.87 -8.64
CA HIS A 74 10.48 5.91 -8.73
C HIS A 74 10.39 6.76 -9.99
N MET A 75 9.42 6.48 -10.87
CA MET A 75 9.39 7.02 -12.23
C MET A 75 8.46 8.22 -12.40
N HIS A 76 7.65 8.52 -11.39
CA HIS A 76 6.63 9.56 -11.49
C HIS A 76 6.92 10.72 -10.53
N PRO A 77 7.16 11.94 -11.06
CA PRO A 77 7.22 13.12 -10.22
C PRO A 77 5.86 13.33 -9.56
N ASP A 78 5.88 13.82 -8.33
CA ASP A 78 4.66 14.24 -7.63
C ASP A 78 3.89 15.23 -8.52
N GLN A 79 2.58 15.04 -8.66
CA GLN A 79 1.74 16.10 -9.20
C GLN A 79 1.86 17.29 -8.25
N GLU A 80 2.36 18.42 -8.77
CA GLU A 80 2.26 19.72 -8.12
C GLU A 80 0.81 19.90 -7.69
N GLY A 81 0.61 20.12 -6.39
CA GLY A 81 -0.71 20.46 -5.88
C GLY A 81 -1.19 21.67 -6.65
N LYS A 82 -2.39 21.62 -7.22
CA LYS A 82 -3.09 22.87 -7.53
C LYS A 82 -3.17 23.61 -6.20
N ASP A 83 -2.41 24.69 -6.09
CA ASP A 83 -2.58 25.66 -5.01
C ASP A 83 -4.07 26.05 -5.01
N ASP A 84 -4.80 25.56 -4.02
CA ASP A 84 -6.10 26.11 -3.63
C ASP A 84 -5.85 27.53 -3.10
N LYS A 85 -5.63 28.46 -4.02
CA LYS A 85 -5.91 29.87 -3.80
C LYS A 85 -7.23 30.18 -4.47
N SER A 86 -8.29 30.16 -3.68
CA SER A 86 -9.49 30.92 -3.94
C SER A 86 -10.04 31.48 -2.64
#